data_AF-A0A395RAT5-F1
#
_entry.id   AF-A0A395RAT5-F1
#
_cell.length_a   1.000
_cell.length_b   1.000
_cell.length_c   1.000
_cell.angle_alpha   90.00
_cell.angle_beta   90.00
_cell.angle_gamma   90.00
#
_symmetry.space_group_name_H-M   'P 1'
#
loop_
_entity.id
_entity.type
_entity.pdbx_description
1 polymer ?
#
loop_
_entity_poly.entity_id
_entity_poly.type
_entity_poly.pdbx_seq_one_letter_code
_entity_poly.pdbx_strand_id
1 'polypeptide(L)'
;MNQAINAPRSYSPSRTYVLRTVGFMLFYVLVSVLAIAGLFDSLIGGPGGWVIAVAVAVPVAAQVWATLRLMADSDEFVRVIVTKCFVLAAGTSMVLWTVWGFGEAYAGAPHLDGWLIYPCFWAAYALVSPFVRTSKL
;
A
#
# COMPACT_ATOMS: atom_id res chain seq x y z
N MET A 1 -15.82 12.16 45.15
CA MET A 1 -16.54 11.65 43.97
C MET A 1 -15.99 12.34 42.74
N ASN A 2 -15.17 11.64 41.93
CA ASN A 2 -14.83 11.94 40.52
C ASN A 2 -13.88 10.82 40.00
N GLN A 3 -14.33 9.56 40.09
CA GLN A 3 -13.61 8.37 39.61
C GLN A 3 -14.16 7.80 38.27
N ALA A 4 -14.96 8.56 37.56
CA ALA A 4 -15.32 8.29 36.17
C ALA A 4 -14.79 9.50 35.39
N ILE A 5 -13.93 9.44 34.39
CA ILE A 5 -13.98 8.64 33.17
C ILE A 5 -12.54 8.55 32.63
N ASN A 6 -11.79 7.50 32.98
CA ASN A 6 -10.56 7.14 32.28
C ASN A 6 -10.60 5.63 32.07
N ALA A 7 -11.51 5.19 31.20
CA ALA A 7 -11.43 3.83 30.68
C ALA A 7 -10.09 3.71 29.92
N PRO A 8 -9.25 2.70 30.20
CA PRO A 8 -8.08 2.47 29.38
C PRO A 8 -8.56 2.21 27.95
N ARG A 9 -8.11 3.03 26.98
CA ARG A 9 -8.35 2.75 25.56
C ARG A 9 -7.75 1.39 25.26
N SER A 10 -8.59 0.36 25.26
CA SER A 10 -8.22 -1.05 25.03
C SER A 10 -8.02 -1.32 23.54
N TYR A 11 -7.31 -0.42 22.87
CA TYR A 11 -7.06 -0.47 21.44
C TYR A 11 -5.56 -0.46 21.24
N SER A 12 -4.97 -1.62 20.97
CA SER A 12 -3.59 -1.65 20.48
C SER A 12 -3.60 -1.10 19.05
N PRO A 13 -2.97 0.05 18.76
CA PRO A 13 -2.98 0.64 17.42
C PRO A 13 -2.51 -0.32 16.33
N SER A 14 -1.57 -1.21 16.69
CA SER A 14 -1.07 -2.31 15.85
C SER A 14 -2.16 -3.28 15.39
N ARG A 15 -3.02 -3.78 16.28
CA ARG A 15 -4.07 -4.75 15.94
C ARG A 15 -5.07 -4.20 14.94
N THR A 16 -5.41 -2.92 15.06
CA THR A 16 -6.38 -2.31 14.15
C THR A 16 -5.76 -1.87 12.85
N TYR A 17 -4.48 -1.50 12.85
CA TYR A 17 -3.72 -1.39 11.62
C TYR A 17 -3.69 -2.74 10.88
N VAL A 18 -3.38 -3.84 11.56
CA VAL A 18 -3.37 -5.18 10.96
C VAL A 18 -4.75 -5.55 10.42
N LEU A 19 -5.83 -5.34 11.18
CA LEU A 19 -7.20 -5.61 10.73
C LEU A 19 -7.59 -4.76 9.51
N ARG A 20 -7.23 -3.47 9.48
CA ARG A 20 -7.49 -2.59 8.33
C ARG A 20 -6.68 -3.02 7.12
N THR A 21 -5.39 -3.27 7.29
CA THR A 21 -4.48 -3.69 6.21
C THR A 21 -4.90 -5.04 5.64
N VAL A 22 -5.25 -6.01 6.48
CA VAL A 22 -5.77 -7.31 6.04
C VAL A 22 -7.11 -7.15 5.31
N GLY A 23 -8.02 -6.31 5.83
CA GLY A 23 -9.29 -6.02 5.16
C GLY A 23 -9.12 -5.41 3.77
N PHE A 24 -8.23 -4.41 3.63
CA PHE A 24 -7.94 -3.77 2.35
C PHE A 24 -7.21 -4.70 1.37
N MET A 25 -6.26 -5.51 1.86
CA MET A 25 -5.56 -6.51 1.05
C MET A 25 -6.52 -7.61 0.56
N LEU A 26 -7.40 -8.11 1.42
CA LEU A 26 -8.42 -9.08 1.02
C LEU A 26 -9.37 -8.50 -0.02
N PHE A 27 -9.76 -7.23 0.12
CA PHE A 27 -10.58 -6.56 -0.88
C PHE A 27 -9.84 -6.38 -2.21
N TYR A 28 -8.59 -5.92 -2.17
CA TYR A 28 -7.75 -5.78 -3.37
C TYR A 28 -7.59 -7.13 -4.09
N VAL A 29 -7.22 -8.19 -3.36
CA VAL A 29 -7.10 -9.54 -3.92
C VAL A 29 -8.42 -10.03 -4.50
N LEU A 30 -9.55 -9.81 -3.80
CA LEU A 30 -10.87 -10.20 -4.30
C LEU A 30 -11.19 -9.49 -5.62
N VAL A 31 -11.01 -8.18 -5.70
CA VAL A 31 -11.26 -7.41 -6.91
C VAL A 31 -10.35 -7.85 -8.05
N SER A 32 -9.06 -8.09 -7.78
CA SER A 32 -8.11 -8.59 -8.78
C SER A 32 -8.46 -10.00 -9.26
N VAL A 33 -8.89 -10.90 -8.38
CA VAL A 33 -9.34 -12.26 -8.75
C VAL A 33 -10.60 -12.21 -9.60
N LEU A 34 -11.58 -11.36 -9.24
CA LEU A 34 -12.80 -11.18 -10.02
C LEU A 34 -12.51 -10.59 -11.41
N ALA A 35 -11.53 -9.68 -11.51
CA ALA A 35 -11.08 -9.15 -12.78
C ALA A 35 -10.38 -10.22 -13.65
N ILE A 36 -9.47 -11.01 -13.08
CA ILE A 36 -8.79 -12.11 -13.79
C ILE A 36 -9.79 -13.21 -14.21
N ALA A 37 -10.83 -13.44 -13.42
CA ALA A 37 -11.90 -14.39 -13.73
C ALA A 37 -12.84 -13.94 -14.86
N GLY A 38 -12.59 -12.78 -15.48
CA GLY A 38 -13.32 -12.29 -16.64
C GLY A 38 -14.66 -11.63 -16.33
N LEU A 39 -14.95 -11.34 -15.05
CA LEU A 39 -16.22 -10.72 -14.64
C LEU A 39 -16.42 -9.33 -15.25
N PHE A 40 -15.32 -8.68 -15.67
CA PHE A 40 -15.33 -7.32 -16.22
C PHE A 40 -14.97 -7.27 -17.71
N ASP A 41 -14.81 -8.41 -18.39
CA ASP A 41 -14.35 -8.47 -19.79
C ASP A 41 -15.27 -7.71 -20.74
N SER A 42 -16.57 -7.68 -20.46
CA SER A 42 -17.58 -6.94 -21.23
C SER A 42 -17.50 -5.42 -21.07
N LEU A 43 -16.76 -4.93 -20.08
CA LEU A 43 -16.60 -3.51 -19.76
C LEU A 43 -15.24 -2.95 -20.20
N ILE A 44 -14.33 -3.81 -20.66
CA ILE A 44 -13.00 -3.44 -21.17
C ILE A 44 -13.16 -2.60 -22.44
N GLY A 45 -12.45 -1.47 -22.50
CA GLY A 45 -12.43 -0.55 -23.66
C GLY A 45 -13.56 0.49 -23.73
N GLY A 46 -14.58 0.39 -22.87
CA GLY A 46 -15.67 1.37 -22.76
C GLY A 46 -15.58 2.28 -21.53
N PRO A 47 -16.51 3.24 -21.37
CA PRO A 47 -16.59 4.09 -20.18
C PRO A 47 -16.69 3.32 -18.85
N GLY A 48 -17.29 2.11 -18.89
CA GLY A 48 -17.36 1.22 -17.73
C GLY A 48 -15.98 0.74 -17.23
N GLY A 49 -15.01 0.60 -18.13
CA GLY A 49 -13.63 0.25 -17.77
C GLY A 49 -12.97 1.30 -16.88
N TRP A 50 -13.27 2.59 -17.09
CA TRP A 50 -12.78 3.67 -16.21
C TRP A 50 -13.41 3.61 -14.82
N VAL A 51 -14.68 3.25 -14.71
CA VAL A 51 -15.35 3.07 -13.41
C VAL A 51 -14.69 1.94 -12.62
N ILE A 52 -14.38 0.83 -13.28
CA ILE A 52 -13.66 -0.30 -12.65
C ILE A 52 -12.24 0.11 -12.26
N ALA A 53 -11.50 0.81 -13.13
CA ALA A 53 -10.16 1.28 -12.83
C ALA A 53 -10.14 2.17 -11.56
N VAL A 54 -11.11 3.10 -11.43
CA VAL A 54 -11.27 3.92 -10.23
C VAL A 54 -11.65 3.04 -9.03
N ALA A 55 -12.59 2.12 -9.18
CA ALA A 55 -13.00 1.23 -8.10
C ALA A 55 -11.85 0.38 -7.55
N VAL A 56 -10.93 -0.07 -8.42
CA VAL A 56 -9.71 -0.82 -8.05
C VAL A 56 -8.66 0.11 -7.40
N ALA A 57 -8.61 1.38 -7.79
CA ALA A 57 -7.68 2.36 -7.23
C ALA A 57 -8.11 2.87 -5.84
N VAL A 58 -9.40 2.86 -5.51
CA VAL A 58 -9.90 3.28 -4.18
C VAL A 58 -9.25 2.49 -3.03
N PRO A 59 -9.16 1.14 -3.07
CA PRO A 59 -8.44 0.35 -2.07
C PRO A 59 -6.98 0.75 -1.89
N VAL A 60 -6.30 1.03 -3.00
CA VAL A 60 -4.89 1.47 -2.99
C VAL A 60 -4.76 2.78 -2.21
N ALA A 61 -5.62 3.76 -2.52
CA ALA A 61 -5.66 5.03 -1.80
C ALA A 61 -6.04 4.86 -0.32
N ALA A 62 -7.03 3.99 -0.03
CA ALA A 62 -7.45 3.69 1.33
C ALA A 62 -6.34 3.05 2.16
N GLN A 63 -5.51 2.19 1.56
CA GLN A 63 -4.38 1.56 2.23
C GLN A 63 -3.24 2.55 2.50
N VAL A 64 -2.96 3.47 1.58
CA VAL A 64 -2.02 4.59 1.82
C VAL A 64 -2.53 5.46 2.97
N TRP A 65 -3.81 5.84 2.94
CA TRP A 65 -4.42 6.61 4.03
C TRP A 65 -4.37 5.89 5.38
N ALA A 66 -4.64 4.59 5.41
CA ALA A 66 -4.55 3.79 6.63
C ALA A 66 -3.13 3.77 7.20
N THR A 67 -2.12 3.77 6.34
CA THR A 67 -0.70 3.83 6.72
C THR A 67 -0.34 5.20 7.29
N LEU A 68 -0.80 6.29 6.67
CA LEU A 68 -0.62 7.65 7.19
C LEU A 68 -1.34 7.83 8.54
N ARG A 69 -2.54 7.24 8.70
CA ARG A 69 -3.26 7.25 9.97
C ARG A 69 -2.50 6.50 11.06
N LEU A 70 -1.87 5.36 10.73
CA LEU A 70 -0.99 4.66 11.67
C LEU A 70 0.15 5.58 12.12
N MET A 71 0.81 6.29 11.21
CA MET A 71 1.88 7.22 11.56
C MET A 71 1.37 8.33 12.50
N ALA A 72 0.17 8.87 12.27
CA ALA A 72 -0.43 9.92 13.08
C ALA A 72 -0.81 9.44 14.50
N ASP A 73 -1.33 8.22 14.63
CA ASP A 73 -1.80 7.63 15.89
C ASP A 73 -0.66 6.95 16.69
N SER A 74 0.54 6.85 16.12
CA SER A 74 1.70 6.20 16.74
C SER A 74 2.56 7.17 17.56
N ASP A 75 3.34 6.61 18.49
CA ASP A 75 4.40 7.31 19.19
C ASP A 75 5.44 7.88 18.20
N GLU A 76 6.16 8.93 18.60
CA GLU A 76 7.21 9.58 17.79
C GLU A 76 8.22 8.58 17.24
N PHE A 77 8.66 7.61 18.05
CA PHE A 77 9.62 6.60 17.60
C PHE A 77 9.07 5.74 16.45
N VAL A 78 7.86 5.20 16.62
CA VAL A 78 7.22 4.34 15.61
C VAL A 78 6.87 5.14 14.36
N ARG A 79 6.38 6.38 14.53
CA ARG A 79 6.11 7.30 13.43
C ARG A 79 7.35 7.55 12.59
N VAL A 80 8.50 7.86 13.21
CA VAL A 80 9.76 8.08 12.49
C VAL A 80 10.20 6.84 11.72
N ILE A 81 10.13 5.65 12.33
CA ILE A 81 10.50 4.39 11.67
C ILE A 81 9.60 4.12 10.46
N VAL A 82 8.28 4.21 10.63
CA VAL A 82 7.31 3.92 9.56
C VAL A 82 7.45 4.93 8.43
N THR A 83 7.64 6.22 8.73
CA THR A 83 7.93 7.25 7.72
C THR A 83 9.21 6.96 6.95
N LYS A 84 10.33 6.64 7.63
CA LYS A 84 11.59 6.28 6.98
C LYS A 84 11.42 5.09 6.03
N CYS A 85 10.76 4.02 6.49
CA CYS A 85 10.49 2.84 5.65
C CYS A 85 9.63 3.20 4.43
N PHE A 86 8.58 4.01 4.62
CA PHE A 86 7.66 4.40 3.55
C PHE A 86 8.35 5.24 2.47
N VAL A 87 9.18 6.21 2.88
CA VAL A 87 9.94 7.05 1.95
C VAL A 87 10.98 6.24 1.18
N LEU A 88 11.72 5.37 1.87
CA LEU A 88 12.70 4.49 1.22
C LEU A 88 12.02 3.55 0.21
N ALA A 89 10.92 2.91 0.60
CA ALA A 89 10.15 2.05 -0.31
C ALA A 89 9.62 2.81 -1.53
N ALA A 90 9.11 4.03 -1.33
CA ALA A 90 8.60 4.87 -2.41
C ALA A 90 9.74 5.24 -3.38
N GLY A 91 10.88 5.70 -2.85
CA GLY A 91 12.06 6.05 -3.64
C GLY A 91 12.60 4.86 -4.42
N THR A 92 12.78 3.71 -3.78
CA THR A 92 13.25 2.49 -4.45
C THR A 92 12.29 2.06 -5.56
N SER A 93 10.99 2.09 -5.30
CA SER A 93 9.98 1.70 -6.31
C SER A 93 9.98 2.65 -7.50
N MET A 94 10.10 3.95 -7.25
CA MET A 94 10.20 4.97 -8.30
C MET A 94 11.44 4.70 -9.18
N VAL A 95 12.60 4.46 -8.57
CA VAL A 95 13.84 4.16 -9.31
C VAL A 95 13.70 2.87 -10.13
N LEU A 96 13.19 1.79 -9.55
CA LEU A 96 13.01 0.51 -10.25
C LEU A 96 12.06 0.66 -11.45
N TRP A 97 10.93 1.34 -11.26
CA TRP A 97 9.95 1.53 -12.33
C TRP A 97 10.48 2.46 -13.43
N THR A 98 11.24 3.50 -13.07
CA THR A 98 11.90 4.37 -14.05
C THR A 98 12.96 3.61 -14.85
N VAL A 99 13.81 2.80 -14.20
CA VAL A 99 14.81 1.97 -14.89
C VAL A 99 14.12 1.00 -15.85
N TRP A 100 13.04 0.35 -15.42
CA TRP A 100 12.30 -0.56 -16.30
C TRP A 100 11.63 0.16 -17.47
N GLY A 101 11.00 1.31 -17.25
CA GLY A 101 10.39 2.10 -18.32
C GLY A 101 11.42 2.55 -19.39
N PHE A 102 12.65 2.89 -18.98
CA PHE A 102 13.73 3.11 -19.93
C PHE A 102 14.21 1.82 -20.61
N GLY A 103 14.19 0.69 -19.91
CA GLY A 103 14.43 -0.63 -20.50
C GLY A 103 13.43 -0.97 -21.60
N GLU A 104 12.15 -0.67 -21.41
CA GLU A 104 11.11 -0.84 -22.45
C GLU A 104 11.37 0.09 -23.64
N ALA A 105 11.68 1.36 -23.38
CA ALA A 105 11.88 2.37 -24.42
C ALA A 105 13.17 2.15 -25.24
N TYR A 106 14.26 1.72 -24.60
CA TYR A 106 15.60 1.74 -25.21
C TYR A 106 16.24 0.36 -25.35
N ALA A 107 15.92 -0.60 -24.47
CA ALA A 107 16.55 -1.92 -24.43
C ALA A 107 15.66 -3.04 -24.97
N GLY A 108 14.43 -2.73 -25.42
CA GLY A 108 13.47 -3.73 -25.90
C GLY A 108 12.99 -4.68 -24.80
N ALA A 109 12.98 -4.23 -23.54
CA ALA A 109 12.48 -5.03 -22.43
C ALA A 109 10.97 -5.32 -22.61
N PRO A 110 10.47 -6.45 -22.08
CA PRO A 110 9.04 -6.75 -22.10
C PRO A 110 8.21 -5.66 -21.39
N HIS A 111 7.04 -5.36 -21.93
CA HIS A 111 6.10 -4.43 -21.30
C HIS A 111 5.60 -5.00 -19.96
N LEU A 112 5.73 -4.21 -18.90
CA LEU A 112 5.13 -4.50 -17.60
C LEU A 112 3.96 -3.56 -17.32
N ASP A 113 2.85 -4.14 -16.90
CA ASP A 113 1.68 -3.35 -16.55
C ASP A 113 1.95 -2.42 -15.37
N GLY A 114 1.54 -1.15 -15.50
CA GLY A 114 1.78 -0.13 -14.47
C GLY A 114 1.22 -0.45 -13.08
N TRP A 115 0.22 -1.33 -12.96
CA TRP A 115 -0.34 -1.71 -11.66
C TRP A 115 0.64 -2.51 -10.78
N LEU A 116 1.67 -3.11 -11.38
CA LEU A 116 2.73 -3.86 -10.68
C LEU A 116 3.65 -2.98 -9.82
N ILE A 117 3.63 -1.65 -10.01
CA ILE A 117 4.37 -0.73 -9.13
C ILE A 117 3.90 -0.83 -7.68
N TYR A 118 2.61 -1.14 -7.47
CA TYR A 118 2.02 -1.22 -6.13
C TYR A 118 2.52 -2.42 -5.30
N PRO A 119 2.50 -3.67 -5.81
CA PRO A 119 3.14 -4.78 -5.12
C PRO A 119 4.66 -4.59 -5.01
N CYS A 120 5.32 -3.98 -6.00
CA CYS A 120 6.75 -3.62 -5.91
C CYS A 120 7.02 -2.71 -4.71
N PHE A 121 6.18 -1.70 -4.48
CA PHE A 121 6.27 -0.81 -3.32
C PHE A 121 6.18 -1.55 -2.00
N TRP A 122 5.20 -2.43 -1.84
CA TRP A 122 5.06 -3.19 -0.60
C TRP A 122 6.18 -4.22 -0.39
N ALA A 123 6.70 -4.80 -1.47
CA ALA A 123 7.88 -5.66 -1.41
C ALA A 123 9.11 -4.88 -0.95
N ALA A 124 9.35 -3.69 -1.50
CA ALA A 124 10.43 -2.81 -1.08
C ALA A 124 10.26 -2.37 0.39
N TYR A 125 9.04 -2.04 0.81
CA TYR A 125 8.73 -1.70 2.20
C TYR A 125 9.03 -2.85 3.15
N ALA A 126 8.60 -4.08 2.83
CA ALA A 126 8.88 -5.26 3.63
C ALA A 126 10.39 -5.51 3.72
N LEU A 127 11.12 -5.39 2.60
CA LEU A 127 12.56 -5.57 2.53
C LEU A 127 13.32 -4.55 3.38
N VAL A 128 12.91 -3.28 3.36
CA VAL A 128 13.57 -2.18 4.09
C VAL A 128 13.25 -2.20 5.59
N SER A 129 12.06 -2.68 5.97
CA SER A 129 11.57 -2.64 7.35
C SER A 129 12.49 -3.23 8.44
N PRO A 130 13.19 -4.39 8.26
CA PRO A 130 14.13 -4.88 9.27
C PRO A 130 15.35 -3.97 9.43
N PHE A 131 15.87 -3.41 8.34
CA PHE A 131 17.10 -2.59 8.35
C PHE A 131 16.90 -1.25 9.06
N VAL A 132 15.72 -0.65 8.92
CA VAL A 132 15.38 0.64 9.59
C VAL A 132 15.16 0.44 11.10
N ARG A 133 14.70 -0.74 11.54
CA ARG A 133 14.57 -1.05 12.97
C ARG A 133 15.92 -1.25 13.66
N THR A 134 16.94 -1.66 12.91
CA THR A 134 18.30 -1.92 13.43
C THR A 134 19.25 -0.74 13.30
N SER A 135 18.92 0.29 12.52
CA SER A 135 19.81 1.42 12.28
C SER A 135 19.69 2.47 13.40
N LYS A 136 20.80 2.71 14.11
CA LYS A 136 20.98 3.81 15.08
C LYS A 136 21.33 5.13 14.38
N LEU A 137 20.60 5.48 13.31
CA LEU A 137 20.79 6.74 12.57
C LEU A 137 19.81 7.81 13.05
#